data_AF-A0A2P1TQR1-F1
#
_entry.id   AF-A0A2P1TQR1-F1
#
_cell.length_a   1.000
_cell.length_b   1.000
_cell.length_c   1.000
_cell.angle_alpha   90.00
_cell.angle_beta   90.00
_cell.angle_gamma   90.00
#
_symmetry.space_group_name_H-M   'P 1'
#
loop_
_entity.id
_entity.type
_entity.pdbx_description
1 polymer ?
#
loop_
_entity_poly.entity_id
_entity_poly.type
_entity_poly.pdbx_seq_one_letter_code
_entity_poly.pdbx_strand_id
1 'polypeptide(L)'
;MEDKCLEISKESVKKILSSLNEIKILCTDKELKKRVEGIIYVANEEIASKIEPSLKELIYDKMKETKNTNPDLSSKLYILYRKYVSNKIKEEEAREIYETYIVMENFERIVW
;
A
#
# COMPACT_ATOMS: atom_id res chain seq x y z
N MET A 1 -12.49 29.41 4.13
CA MET A 1 -13.31 28.56 5.01
C MET A 1 -12.37 27.48 5.50
N GLU A 2 -12.13 27.38 6.81
CA GLU A 2 -11.31 26.30 7.36
C GLU A 2 -12.04 24.97 7.12
N ASP A 3 -11.44 24.11 6.29
CA ASP A 3 -11.85 22.71 6.16
C ASP A 3 -11.67 22.04 7.53
N LYS A 4 -12.79 21.85 8.25
CA LYS A 4 -12.79 21.07 9.49
C LYS A 4 -12.37 19.64 9.16
N CYS A 5 -11.20 19.24 9.67
CA CYS A 5 -10.77 17.84 9.61
C CYS A 5 -11.69 17.01 10.50
N LEU A 6 -12.57 16.20 9.90
CA LEU A 6 -13.35 15.20 10.60
C LEU A 6 -12.48 13.96 10.79
N GLU A 7 -12.05 13.73 12.03
CA GLU A 7 -11.34 12.50 12.40
C GLU A 7 -12.34 11.34 12.52
N ILE A 8 -12.35 10.46 11.52
CA ILE A 8 -13.12 9.22 11.53
C ILE A 8 -12.17 8.06 11.81
N SER A 9 -12.57 7.14 12.69
CA SER A 9 -11.77 5.94 12.97
C SER A 9 -11.67 5.03 11.74
N LYS A 10 -10.50 4.41 11.53
CA LYS A 10 -10.27 3.45 10.44
C LYS A 10 -11.30 2.31 10.45
N GLU A 11 -11.77 1.91 11.62
CA GLU A 11 -12.80 0.86 11.75
C GLU A 11 -14.16 1.32 11.21
N SER A 12 -14.58 2.56 11.48
CA SER A 12 -15.82 3.13 10.92
C SER A 12 -15.76 3.20 9.40
N VAL A 13 -14.63 3.59 8.83
CA VAL A 13 -14.44 3.61 7.37
C VAL A 13 -14.51 2.22 6.77
N LYS A 14 -13.88 1.21 7.40
CA LYS A 14 -13.99 -0.19 6.98
C LYS A 14 -15.44 -0.70 6.99
N LYS A 15 -16.23 -0.35 8.01
CA LYS A 15 -17.65 -0.71 8.08
C LYS A 15 -18.44 -0.10 6.91
N ILE A 16 -18.22 1.19 6.63
CA ILE A 16 -18.86 1.89 5.51
C ILE A 16 -18.52 1.22 4.17
N LEU A 17 -17.24 0.93 3.91
CA LEU A 17 -16.80 0.26 2.69
C LEU A 17 -17.35 -1.17 2.56
N SER A 18 -17.48 -1.88 3.68
CA SER A 18 -18.06 -3.23 3.71
C SER A 18 -19.54 -3.20 3.32
N SER A 19 -20.32 -2.29 3.91
CA SER A 19 -21.73 -2.11 3.56
C SER A 19 -21.92 -1.63 2.10
N LEU A 20 -21.04 -0.76 1.59
CA LEU A 20 -21.07 -0.36 0.18
C LEU A 20 -20.77 -1.55 -0.75
N ASN A 21 -19.83 -2.43 -0.39
CA ASN A 21 -19.56 -3.65 -1.14
C ASN A 21 -20.74 -4.63 -1.12
N GLU A 22 -21.42 -4.77 0.01
CA GLU A 22 -22.66 -5.57 0.10
C GLU A 22 -23.74 -5.01 -0.83
N ILE A 23 -23.96 -3.69 -0.82
CA ILE A 23 -24.90 -3.02 -1.73
C ILE A 23 -24.50 -3.27 -3.19
N LYS A 24 -23.21 -3.17 -3.53
CA LYS A 24 -22.69 -3.46 -4.87
C LYS A 24 -22.97 -4.90 -5.33
N ILE A 25 -22.90 -5.87 -4.41
CA ILE A 25 -23.16 -7.29 -4.69
C ILE A 25 -24.67 -7.53 -4.89
N LEU A 26 -25.49 -6.93 -4.04
CA LEU A 26 -26.95 -7.09 -4.06
C LEU A 26 -27.62 -6.29 -5.19
N CYS A 27 -26.95 -5.26 -5.72
CA CYS A 27 -27.51 -4.42 -6.77
C CYS A 27 -27.37 -5.06 -8.15
N THR A 28 -28.51 -5.32 -8.79
CA THR A 28 -28.61 -5.81 -10.17
C THR A 28 -28.60 -4.68 -11.20
N ASP A 29 -28.87 -3.44 -10.78
CA ASP A 29 -28.84 -2.26 -11.64
C ASP A 29 -27.40 -1.80 -11.91
N LYS A 30 -27.05 -1.72 -13.21
CA LYS A 30 -25.69 -1.39 -13.66
C LYS A 30 -25.28 0.05 -13.33
N GLU A 31 -26.21 0.99 -13.31
CA GLU A 31 -25.93 2.40 -13.06
C GLU A 31 -25.69 2.65 -11.57
N LEU A 32 -26.53 2.06 -10.71
CA LEU A 32 -26.32 2.05 -9.26
C LEU A 32 -25.00 1.38 -8.90
N LYS A 33 -24.67 0.24 -9.52
CA LYS A 33 -23.39 -0.45 -9.30
C LYS A 33 -22.19 0.44 -9.62
N LYS A 34 -22.21 1.15 -10.76
CA LYS A 34 -21.16 2.12 -11.12
C LYS A 34 -21.05 3.27 -10.13
N ARG A 35 -22.17 3.82 -9.65
CA ARG A 35 -22.17 4.89 -8.64
C ARG A 35 -21.54 4.41 -7.33
N VAL A 36 -21.90 3.21 -6.87
CA VAL A 36 -21.32 2.61 -5.66
C VAL A 36 -19.82 2.35 -5.83
N GLU A 37 -19.39 1.87 -7.00
CA GLU A 37 -17.96 1.72 -7.32
C GLU A 37 -17.20 3.05 -7.30
N GLY A 38 -17.80 4.12 -7.83
CA GLY A 38 -17.22 5.47 -7.75
C GLY A 38 -17.04 5.96 -6.31
N ILE A 39 -18.02 5.72 -5.44
CA ILE A 39 -17.94 6.10 -4.02
C ILE A 39 -16.83 5.31 -3.31
N ILE A 40 -16.74 3.99 -3.55
CA ILE A 40 -15.69 3.14 -3.00
C ILE A 40 -14.31 3.60 -3.49
N TYR A 41 -14.19 3.98 -4.77
CA TYR A 41 -12.93 4.45 -5.34
C TYR A 41 -12.44 5.73 -4.67
N VAL A 42 -13.28 6.76 -4.58
CA VAL A 42 -12.92 8.05 -3.95
C VAL A 42 -12.57 7.85 -2.47
N ALA A 43 -13.36 7.05 -1.76
CA ALA A 43 -13.06 6.73 -0.37
C ALA A 43 -11.70 6.04 -0.22
N ASN A 44 -11.37 5.07 -1.07
CA ASN A 44 -10.07 4.39 -1.03
C ASN A 44 -8.91 5.29 -1.43
N GLU A 45 -9.06 6.20 -2.40
CA GLU A 45 -8.01 7.17 -2.75
C GLU A 45 -7.69 8.11 -1.58
N GLU A 46 -8.72 8.65 -0.92
CA GLU A 46 -8.54 9.51 0.26
C GLU A 46 -7.95 8.78 1.47
N ILE A 47 -8.23 7.49 1.60
CA ILE A 47 -7.62 6.64 2.62
C ILE A 47 -6.16 6.34 2.25
N ALA A 48 -5.88 5.97 1.01
CA ALA A 48 -4.54 5.64 0.54
C ALA A 48 -3.60 6.84 0.58
N SER A 49 -4.10 8.05 0.33
CA SER A 49 -3.31 9.28 0.43
C SER A 49 -2.97 9.70 1.87
N LYS A 50 -3.69 9.14 2.87
CA LYS A 50 -3.53 9.48 4.30
C LYS A 50 -2.99 8.32 5.16
N ILE A 51 -2.84 7.14 4.58
CA ILE A 51 -2.23 5.98 5.26
C ILE A 51 -0.78 5.91 4.79
N GLU A 52 0.18 6.08 5.71
CA GLU A 52 1.56 5.70 5.43
C GLU A 52 1.58 4.25 4.93
N PRO A 53 2.21 3.99 3.77
CA PRO A 53 2.21 2.67 3.17
C PRO A 53 2.79 1.67 4.17
N SER A 54 2.15 0.52 4.30
CA SER A 54 2.66 -0.53 5.17
C SER A 54 4.06 -0.95 4.71
N LEU A 55 4.88 -1.48 5.62
CA LEU A 55 6.23 -1.97 5.25
C LEU A 55 6.18 -2.97 4.09
N LYS A 56 5.11 -3.76 4.01
CA LYS A 56 4.86 -4.69 2.90
C LYS A 56 4.72 -3.96 1.56
N GLU A 57 3.94 -2.88 1.53
CA GLU A 57 3.72 -2.06 0.34
C GLU A 57 5.00 -1.33 -0.05
N LEU A 58 5.71 -0.74 0.92
CA LEU A 58 7.02 -0.11 0.69
C LEU A 58 8.02 -1.06 0.01
N ILE A 59 8.19 -2.28 0.53
CA ILE A 59 9.10 -3.26 -0.08
C ILE A 59 8.65 -3.63 -1.50
N TYR A 60 7.34 -3.80 -1.71
CA TYR A 60 6.79 -4.24 -2.99
C TYR A 60 6.87 -3.17 -4.07
N ASP A 61 6.57 -1.92 -3.74
CA ASP A 61 6.61 -0.81 -4.67
C ASP A 61 8.06 -0.49 -5.05
N LYS A 62 8.98 -0.48 -4.09
CA LYS A 62 10.40 -0.29 -4.37
C LYS A 62 10.97 -1.44 -5.21
N MET A 63 10.54 -2.68 -4.98
CA MET A 63 10.90 -3.84 -5.81
C MET A 63 10.48 -3.63 -7.27
N LYS A 64 9.28 -3.10 -7.51
CA LYS A 64 8.78 -2.80 -8.86
C LYS A 64 9.53 -1.65 -9.51
N GLU A 65 9.74 -0.56 -8.78
CA GLU A 65 10.49 0.62 -9.24
C GLU A 65 11.89 0.23 -9.71
N THR A 66 12.57 -0.62 -8.95
CA THR A 66 13.95 -1.04 -9.20
C THR A 66 14.08 -2.16 -10.25
N LYS A 67 12.97 -2.76 -10.70
CA LYS A 67 12.99 -3.93 -11.58
C LYS A 67 13.84 -3.77 -12.85
N ASN A 68 13.77 -2.59 -13.47
CA ASN A 68 14.48 -2.32 -14.73
C ASN A 68 15.74 -1.48 -14.54
N THR A 69 15.87 -0.78 -13.41
CA THR A 69 16.97 0.16 -13.12
C THR A 69 18.05 -0.45 -12.24
N ASN A 70 17.67 -1.34 -11.32
CA ASN A 70 18.58 -2.11 -10.49
C ASN A 70 17.99 -3.52 -10.22
N PRO A 71 18.14 -4.47 -11.16
CA PRO A 71 17.57 -5.82 -11.04
C PRO A 71 18.09 -6.63 -9.85
N ASP A 72 19.31 -6.34 -9.37
CA ASP A 72 19.90 -6.96 -8.18
C ASP A 72 19.14 -6.53 -6.93
N LEU A 73 18.94 -5.22 -6.74
CA LEU A 73 18.12 -4.69 -5.65
C LEU A 73 16.68 -5.19 -5.73
N SER A 74 16.09 -5.22 -6.93
CA SER A 74 14.74 -5.77 -7.13
C SER A 74 14.67 -7.24 -6.67
N SER A 75 15.68 -8.06 -6.97
CA SER A 75 15.75 -9.45 -6.53
C SER A 75 15.91 -9.58 -5.01
N LYS A 76 16.73 -8.73 -4.38
CA LYS A 76 16.89 -8.67 -2.92
C LYS A 76 15.59 -8.28 -2.22
N LEU A 77 14.89 -7.27 -2.73
CA LEU A 77 13.59 -6.82 -2.23
C LEU A 77 12.50 -7.88 -2.43
N TYR A 78 12.53 -8.64 -3.54
CA TYR A 78 11.64 -9.79 -3.74
C TYR A 78 11.82 -10.85 -2.66
N ILE A 79 13.07 -11.22 -2.34
CA ILE A 79 13.36 -12.20 -1.29
C ILE A 79 12.88 -11.68 0.07
N LEU A 80 13.16 -10.41 0.39
CA LEU A 80 12.70 -9.77 1.62
C LEU A 80 11.18 -9.80 1.73
N TYR A 81 10.47 -9.40 0.67
CA TYR A 81 9.02 -9.42 0.59
C TYR A 81 8.46 -10.82 0.85
N ARG A 82 9.02 -11.86 0.21
CA ARG A 82 8.59 -13.25 0.39
C ARG A 82 8.82 -13.74 1.82
N LYS A 83 9.95 -13.40 2.44
CA LYS A 83 10.24 -13.76 3.83
C LYS A 83 9.26 -13.08 4.79
N TYR A 84 9.02 -11.78 4.60
CA TYR A 84 8.12 -11.00 5.43
C TYR A 84 6.67 -11.46 5.32
N VAL A 85 6.14 -11.61 4.10
CA VAL A 85 4.76 -12.09 3.87
C VAL A 85 4.55 -13.52 4.35
N SER A 86 5.60 -14.35 4.35
CA SER A 86 5.53 -15.72 4.86
C SER A 86 5.75 -15.80 6.39
N ASN A 87 5.78 -14.67 7.11
CA ASN A 87 6.07 -14.59 8.55
C ASN A 87 7.37 -15.30 8.97
N LYS A 88 8.35 -15.42 8.06
CA LYS A 88 9.67 -15.99 8.38
C LYS A 88 10.55 -15.03 9.16
N ILE A 89 10.24 -13.74 9.09
CA ILE A 89 10.92 -12.64 9.78
C ILE A 89 9.86 -11.69 10.35
N LYS A 90 10.18 -10.99 11.43
CA LYS A 90 9.28 -10.01 12.07
C LYS A 90 9.36 -8.66 11.37
N GLU A 91 8.42 -7.76 11.67
CA GLU A 91 8.35 -6.43 11.04
C GLU A 91 9.61 -5.60 11.30
N GLU A 92 10.15 -5.65 12.52
CA GLU A 92 11.36 -4.91 12.90
C GLU A 92 12.58 -5.39 12.09
N GLU A 93 12.76 -6.70 12.01
CA GLU A 93 13.83 -7.32 11.22
C GLU A 93 13.67 -7.02 9.72
N ALA A 94 12.44 -7.06 9.21
CA ALA A 94 12.17 -6.72 7.82
C ALA A 94 12.47 -5.23 7.52
N ARG A 95 12.23 -4.33 8.48
CA ARG A 95 12.49 -2.89 8.36
C ARG A 95 14.00 -2.60 8.34
N GLU A 96 14.77 -3.21 9.24
CA GLU A 96 16.24 -3.06 9.25
C GLU A 96 16.89 -3.54 7.93
N ILE A 97 16.45 -4.70 7.42
CA ILE A 97 16.95 -5.23 6.14
C ILE A 97 16.57 -4.31 4.98
N TYR A 98 15.33 -3.82 4.97
CA TYR A 98 14.87 -2.87 3.96
C TYR A 98 15.74 -1.61 3.95
N GLU A 99 15.91 -0.96 5.10
CA GLU A 99 16.73 0.25 5.24
C GLU A 99 18.16 0.03 4.78
N THR A 100 18.77 -1.11 5.16
CA THR A 100 20.11 -1.50 4.70
C THR A 100 20.20 -1.55 3.18
N TYR A 101 19.22 -2.17 2.52
CA TYR A 101 19.20 -2.26 1.06
C TYR A 101 19.07 -0.88 0.39
N ILE A 102 18.23 0.01 0.94
CA ILE A 102 18.07 1.37 0.41
C ILE A 102 19.33 2.21 0.61
N VAL A 103 19.96 2.12 1.78
CA VAL A 103 21.20 2.84 2.07
C VAL A 103 22.31 2.38 1.12
N MET A 104 22.50 1.08 0.96
CA MET A 104 23.50 0.53 0.04
C MET A 104 23.27 1.01 -1.40
N GLU A 105 22.02 1.03 -1.89
CA GLU A 105 21.70 1.55 -3.22
C GLU A 105 22.11 3.02 -3.38
N ASN A 106 21.80 3.86 -2.40
CA ASN A 106 22.14 5.28 -2.44
C ASN A 106 23.65 5.51 -2.42
N PHE A 107 24.40 4.70 -1.67
CA PHE A 107 25.86 4.73 -1.70
C PHE A 107 26.42 4.31 -3.06
N GLU A 108 25.89 3.26 -3.67
CA GLU A 108 26.32 2.82 -5.01
C GLU A 108 26.04 3.89 -6.08
N ARG A 109 24.97 4.69 -5.96
CA ARG A 109 24.68 5.79 -6.89
C ARG A 109 25.61 7.01 -6.77
N ILE A 110 26.23 7.24 -5.60
CA ILE A 110 27.09 8.42 -5.37
C ILE A 110 28.52 8.19 -5.87
N VAL A 111 28.95 6.94 -6.02
CA VAL A 111 30.32 6.57 -6.38
C VAL A 111 30.54 6.51 -7.91
N TRP A 112 29.53 6.88 -8.71
CA TRP A 112 29.60 6.94 -10.18
C TRP A 112 29.35 8.34 -10.73
#